data_AF-A0A3M0X0Z9-F1
#
_entry.id   AF-A0A3M0X0Z9-F1
#
_cell.length_a   1.000
_cell.length_b   1.000
_cell.length_c   1.000
_cell.angle_alpha   90.00
_cell.angle_beta   90.00
_cell.angle_gamma   90.00
#
_symmetry.space_group_name_H-M   'P 1'
#
loop_
_entity.id
_entity.type
_entity.pdbx_description
1 polymer ?
#
loop_
_entity_poly.entity_id
_entity_poly.type
_entity_poly.pdbx_seq_one_letter_code
_entity_poly.pdbx_strand_id
1 'polypeptide(L)'
;MIYKVENRFKRFVYWLNGSDFLLMKSRLKDMGIELKEAKKAACESLRASYKKVYVTPPWIWERKCVRQSSWYRVSKKAGMYMVVSSEELPIEFKKFLEAVITESEFHPNTLPTQEGLRELVNSPCYQENRPDEWERVSLYEKVLFKVLFTITGFWKWGESCKKYWLTHRANHANFLCKRYTVNINGEEVPYSISENAGICSACLELFNIIGEDNRKLVRACPGAIIAGGLKRWVYYDVKPLKKGDIND
;
A
#
# COMPACT_ATOMS: atom_id res chain seq x y z
N MET A 1 -13.45 33.23 -14.61
CA MET A 1 -13.62 31.77 -14.49
C MET A 1 -12.49 31.24 -13.62
N ILE A 2 -12.79 30.89 -12.38
CA ILE A 2 -11.81 30.29 -11.46
C ILE A 2 -11.76 28.80 -11.83
N TYR A 3 -10.67 28.36 -12.46
CA TYR A 3 -10.42 26.94 -12.65
C TYR A 3 -10.26 26.32 -11.26
N LYS A 4 -11.29 25.63 -10.80
CA LYS A 4 -11.25 24.77 -9.62
C LYS A 4 -10.32 23.62 -10.00
N VAL A 5 -9.06 23.67 -9.57
CA VAL A 5 -8.14 22.53 -9.70
C VAL A 5 -8.83 21.38 -8.97
N GLU A 6 -9.40 20.44 -9.71
CA GLU A 6 -9.86 19.18 -9.14
C GLU A 6 -8.65 18.55 -8.48
N ASN A 7 -8.65 18.58 -7.15
CA ASN A 7 -7.53 18.16 -6.33
C ASN A 7 -7.47 16.62 -6.39
N ARG A 8 -6.99 16.08 -7.53
CA ARG A 8 -6.83 14.65 -7.76
C ARG A 8 -5.87 14.12 -6.69
N PHE A 9 -6.29 13.06 -6.01
CA PHE A 9 -5.46 12.42 -4.99
C PHE A 9 -4.10 12.08 -5.60
N LYS A 10 -3.04 12.65 -5.03
CA LYS A 10 -1.64 12.39 -5.37
C LYS A 10 -0.81 12.27 -4.09
N ARG A 11 0.01 11.24 -3.98
CA ARG A 11 0.94 11.04 -2.87
C ARG A 11 2.31 10.68 -3.39
N PHE A 12 3.33 11.25 -2.77
CA PHE A 12 4.73 10.95 -3.03
C PHE A 12 5.25 10.17 -1.84
N VAL A 13 5.88 9.02 -2.09
CA VAL A 13 6.37 8.10 -1.06
C VAL A 13 7.88 8.10 -1.09
N TYR A 14 8.49 8.44 0.04
CA TYR A 14 9.92 8.48 0.22
C TYR A 14 10.35 7.45 1.27
N TRP A 15 11.51 6.82 1.07
CA TRP A 15 12.10 5.89 2.03
C TRP A 15 13.51 6.33 2.42
N LEU A 16 13.75 6.48 3.72
CA LEU A 16 14.99 7.03 4.26
C LEU A 16 15.51 6.19 5.43
N ASN A 17 16.84 6.09 5.58
CA ASN A 17 17.42 5.62 6.83
C ASN A 17 17.27 6.68 7.95
N GLY A 18 17.65 6.33 9.18
CA GLY A 18 17.49 7.22 10.34
C GLY A 18 18.23 8.56 10.21
N SER A 19 19.48 8.56 9.75
CA SER A 19 20.27 9.80 9.60
C SER A 19 19.71 10.73 8.54
N ASP A 20 19.33 10.19 7.37
CA ASP A 20 18.75 10.95 6.27
C ASP A 20 17.37 11.51 6.66
N PHE A 21 16.58 10.74 7.42
CA PHE A 21 15.31 11.22 7.96
C PHE A 21 15.49 12.38 8.92
N LEU A 22 16.48 12.35 9.82
CA LEU A 22 16.73 13.47 10.74
C LEU A 22 17.11 14.75 10.00
N LEU A 23 17.92 14.63 8.94
CA LEU A 23 18.25 15.76 8.06
C LEU A 23 16.99 16.31 7.38
N MET A 24 16.18 15.43 6.77
CA MET A 24 14.92 15.81 6.13
C MET A 24 13.98 16.50 7.13
N LYS A 25 13.83 15.95 8.34
CA LYS A 25 12.97 16.51 9.40
C LYS A 25 13.38 17.95 9.76
N SER A 26 14.67 18.23 9.88
CA SER A 26 15.15 19.59 10.15
C SER A 26 14.80 20.53 9.00
N ARG A 27 15.08 20.14 7.77
CA ARG A 27 14.83 20.96 6.58
C ARG A 27 13.34 21.26 6.36
N LEU A 28 12.48 20.25 6.49
CA LEU A 28 11.04 20.45 6.37
C LEU A 28 10.51 21.42 7.44
N LYS A 29 11.06 21.37 8.66
CA LYS A 29 10.72 22.32 9.72
C LYS A 29 11.14 23.74 9.34
N ASP A 30 12.35 23.94 8.81
CA ASP A 30 12.84 25.25 8.38
C ASP A 30 11.97 25.87 7.28
N MET A 31 11.37 25.02 6.43
CA MET A 31 10.44 25.42 5.37
C MET A 31 8.99 25.65 5.85
N GLY A 32 8.71 25.46 7.15
CA GLY A 32 7.36 25.56 7.69
C GLY A 32 6.42 24.44 7.22
N ILE A 33 6.95 23.29 6.82
CA ILE A 33 6.19 22.09 6.49
C ILE A 33 5.96 21.29 7.78
N GLU A 34 4.69 21.05 8.12
CA GLU A 34 4.34 20.27 9.29
C GLU A 34 4.66 18.78 9.06
N LEU A 35 5.37 18.18 10.01
CA LEU A 35 5.61 16.74 10.04
C LEU A 35 4.74 16.08 11.11
N LYS A 36 3.87 15.17 10.69
CA LYS A 36 3.05 14.33 11.58
C LYS A 36 3.57 12.90 11.57
N GLU A 37 3.53 12.24 12.72
CA GLU A 37 3.86 10.81 12.80
C GLU A 37 2.60 9.96 12.73
N ALA A 38 2.64 8.89 11.94
CA ALA A 38 1.67 7.81 12.02
C ALA A 38 1.77 7.17 13.41
N LYS A 39 0.62 6.92 14.05
CA LYS A 39 0.56 6.48 15.44
C LYS A 39 0.22 5.00 15.56
N LYS A 40 -0.69 4.52 14.72
CA LYS A 40 -1.24 3.17 14.87
C LYS A 40 -0.99 2.27 13.67
N ALA A 41 -1.02 2.80 12.46
CA ALA A 41 -0.85 2.02 11.23
C ALA A 41 -0.15 2.84 10.15
N ALA A 42 0.66 2.19 9.32
CA ALA A 42 1.37 2.82 8.21
C ALA A 42 0.43 3.55 7.23
N CYS A 43 -0.79 3.03 7.02
CA CYS A 43 -1.76 3.65 6.12
C CYS A 43 -2.24 5.04 6.59
N GLU A 44 -2.04 5.43 7.85
CA GLU A 44 -2.31 6.81 8.31
C GLU A 44 -1.50 7.84 7.52
N SER A 45 -0.32 7.46 6.98
CA SER A 45 0.51 8.35 6.17
C SER A 45 -0.16 8.83 4.87
N LEU A 46 -1.18 8.14 4.39
CA LEU A 46 -1.95 8.56 3.21
C LEU A 46 -2.76 9.85 3.46
N ARG A 47 -2.90 10.28 4.73
CA ARG A 47 -3.55 11.54 5.13
C ARG A 47 -2.69 12.78 4.95
N ALA A 48 -1.51 12.65 4.35
CA ALA A 48 -0.69 13.80 3.95
C ALA A 48 -1.51 14.78 3.12
N SER A 49 -1.26 16.07 3.33
CA SER A 49 -1.97 17.17 2.67
C SER A 49 -1.03 18.34 2.48
N TYR A 50 -1.51 19.41 1.83
CA TYR A 50 -0.74 20.64 1.61
C TYR A 50 -0.01 21.07 2.90
N LYS A 51 1.31 21.30 2.79
CA LYS A 51 2.23 21.64 3.91
C LYS A 51 2.16 20.72 5.14
N LYS A 52 1.68 19.48 4.99
CA LYS A 52 1.60 18.49 6.06
C LYS A 52 2.00 17.12 5.55
N VAL A 53 3.23 16.72 5.87
CA VAL A 53 3.77 15.40 5.56
C VAL A 53 3.51 14.44 6.69
N TYR A 54 3.44 13.14 6.38
CA TYR A 54 3.40 12.09 7.38
C TYR A 54 4.65 11.23 7.33
N VAL A 55 5.23 10.96 8.48
CA VAL A 55 6.25 9.93 8.64
C VAL A 55 5.62 8.68 9.26
N THR A 56 5.99 7.50 8.74
CA THR A 56 5.80 6.21 9.39
C THR A 56 7.17 5.72 9.84
N PRO A 57 7.48 5.83 11.15
CA PRO A 57 8.65 5.20 11.73
C PRO A 57 8.61 3.67 11.63
N PRO A 58 9.77 2.98 11.66
CA PRO A 58 9.85 1.53 11.48
C PRO A 58 9.02 0.73 12.50
N TRP A 59 8.97 1.17 13.77
CA TRP A 59 8.20 0.49 14.82
C TRP A 59 6.68 0.53 14.63
N ILE A 60 6.15 1.40 13.75
CA ILE A 60 4.70 1.46 13.47
C ILE A 60 4.23 0.21 12.73
N TRP A 61 5.10 -0.41 11.93
CA TRP A 61 4.81 -1.67 11.25
C TRP A 61 4.51 -2.82 12.23
N GLU A 62 5.02 -2.73 13.47
CA GLU A 62 4.75 -3.72 14.52
C GLU A 62 3.50 -3.42 15.36
N ARG A 63 2.77 -2.33 15.09
CA ARG A 63 1.61 -1.94 15.92
C ARG A 63 0.27 -2.51 15.44
N LYS A 64 -0.06 -2.28 14.18
CA LYS A 64 -1.29 -2.80 13.54
C LYS A 64 -0.92 -3.57 12.30
N CYS A 65 -1.76 -4.55 11.97
CA CYS A 65 -1.52 -5.47 10.87
C CYS A 65 -0.17 -6.21 11.01
N VAL A 66 0.18 -6.60 12.24
CA VAL A 66 1.51 -7.15 12.60
C VAL A 66 1.91 -8.34 11.73
N ARG A 67 0.97 -9.26 11.47
CA ARG A 67 1.20 -10.42 10.61
C ARG A 67 1.47 -10.02 9.16
N GLN A 68 0.71 -9.04 8.65
CA GLN A 68 0.89 -8.46 7.32
C GLN A 68 2.25 -7.76 7.22
N SER A 69 2.71 -7.11 8.28
CA SER A 69 4.01 -6.42 8.33
C SER A 69 5.22 -7.37 8.29
N SER A 70 5.02 -8.69 8.33
CA SER A 70 6.11 -9.64 8.05
C SER A 70 6.74 -9.41 6.67
N TRP A 71 5.95 -8.97 5.70
CA TRP A 71 6.45 -8.56 4.38
C TRP A 71 7.38 -7.35 4.46
N TYR A 72 7.08 -6.38 5.32
CA TYR A 72 7.97 -5.25 5.58
C TYR A 72 9.27 -5.70 6.24
N ARG A 73 9.19 -6.56 7.26
CA ARG A 73 10.35 -7.05 8.02
C ARG A 73 11.40 -7.76 7.17
N VAL A 74 10.98 -8.49 6.14
CA VAL A 74 11.90 -9.21 5.23
C VAL A 74 12.29 -8.39 3.99
N SER A 75 11.75 -7.18 3.83
CA SER A 75 12.03 -6.32 2.68
C SER A 75 13.30 -5.49 2.87
N LYS A 76 13.80 -4.91 1.77
CA LYS A 76 14.89 -3.92 1.80
C LYS A 76 14.55 -2.64 2.57
N LYS A 77 13.26 -2.38 2.85
CA LYS A 77 12.79 -1.21 3.58
C LYS A 77 12.73 -1.43 5.09
N ALA A 78 13.06 -2.63 5.57
CA ALA A 78 13.07 -2.95 6.99
C ALA A 78 13.99 -1.97 7.77
N GLY A 79 13.48 -1.40 8.86
CA GLY A 79 14.19 -0.41 9.68
C GLY A 79 14.19 1.01 9.11
N MET A 80 13.73 1.23 7.88
CA MET A 80 13.66 2.57 7.27
C MET A 80 12.43 3.35 7.73
N TYR A 81 12.55 4.68 7.69
CA TYR A 81 11.45 5.62 7.83
C TYR A 81 10.79 5.83 6.46
N MET A 82 9.47 5.78 6.43
CA MET A 82 8.69 6.17 5.26
C MET A 82 8.15 7.58 5.46
N VAL A 83 8.31 8.46 4.47
CA VAL A 83 7.69 9.79 4.46
C VAL A 83 6.71 9.86 3.30
N VAL A 84 5.52 10.39 3.56
CA VAL A 84 4.47 10.60 2.55
C VAL A 84 4.06 12.07 2.53
N SER A 85 4.04 12.65 1.34
CA SER A 85 3.59 14.04 1.10
C SER A 85 2.51 14.07 0.01
N SER A 86 1.72 15.14 -0.03
CA SER A 86 0.78 15.38 -1.15
C SER A 86 1.38 16.16 -2.31
N GLU A 87 2.56 16.74 -2.08
CA GLU A 87 3.33 17.54 -3.03
C GLU A 87 4.74 16.99 -3.07
N GLU A 88 5.40 17.16 -4.21
CA GLU A 88 6.80 16.75 -4.33
C GLU A 88 7.65 17.59 -3.37
N LEU A 89 8.46 16.90 -2.57
CA LEU A 89 9.42 17.54 -1.68
C LEU A 89 10.58 18.15 -2.50
N PRO A 90 11.34 19.09 -1.92
CA PRO A 90 12.49 19.70 -2.57
C PRO A 90 13.45 18.71 -3.25
N ILE A 91 14.13 19.19 -4.29
CA ILE A 91 14.96 18.39 -5.20
C ILE A 91 16.04 17.57 -4.46
N GLU A 92 16.59 18.07 -3.35
CA GLU A 92 17.56 17.35 -2.53
C GLU A 92 17.03 16.03 -1.95
N PHE A 93 15.71 15.86 -1.91
CA PHE A 93 15.03 14.64 -1.45
C PHE A 93 14.57 13.74 -2.59
N LYS A 94 14.74 14.13 -3.86
CA LYS A 94 14.33 13.33 -5.04
C LYS A 94 14.99 11.95 -5.04
N LYS A 95 16.23 11.85 -4.56
CA LYS A 95 16.95 10.56 -4.42
C LYS A 95 16.30 9.54 -3.47
N PHE A 96 15.40 9.99 -2.60
CA PHE A 96 14.64 9.13 -1.69
C PHE A 96 13.23 8.84 -2.19
N LEU A 97 12.79 9.50 -3.27
CA LEU A 97 11.45 9.33 -3.84
C LEU A 97 11.37 7.96 -4.50
N GLU A 98 10.49 7.13 -3.98
CA GLU A 98 10.35 5.74 -4.38
C GLU A 98 9.19 5.54 -5.34
N ALA A 99 8.04 6.18 -5.04
CA ALA A 99 6.83 5.99 -5.81
C ALA A 99 5.90 7.20 -5.73
N VAL A 100 5.09 7.34 -6.78
CA VAL A 100 3.97 8.28 -6.83
C VAL A 100 2.67 7.49 -6.92
N ILE A 101 1.72 7.81 -6.04
CA ILE A 101 0.39 7.20 -5.98
C ILE A 101 -0.62 8.22 -6.48
N THR A 102 -1.44 7.84 -7.46
CA THR A 102 -2.56 8.65 -7.96
C THR A 102 -3.85 7.84 -8.02
N GLU A 103 -5.01 8.50 -7.91
CA GLU A 103 -6.28 7.85 -8.26
C GLU A 103 -6.29 7.43 -9.74
N SER A 104 -6.93 6.31 -10.03
CA SER A 104 -7.07 5.73 -11.38
C SER A 104 -8.52 5.44 -11.68
N GLU A 105 -8.92 5.70 -12.92
CA GLU A 105 -10.23 5.35 -13.48
C GLU A 105 -10.31 3.86 -13.88
N PHE A 106 -9.23 3.10 -13.68
CA PHE A 106 -9.19 1.68 -14.01
C PHE A 106 -10.23 0.87 -13.22
N HIS A 107 -10.95 0.01 -13.94
CA HIS A 107 -11.82 -1.01 -13.38
C HIS A 107 -11.61 -2.31 -14.17
N PRO A 108 -11.34 -3.46 -13.52
CA PRO A 108 -11.22 -4.71 -14.24
C PRO A 108 -12.60 -5.17 -14.71
N ASN A 109 -12.67 -5.74 -15.93
CA ASN A 109 -13.90 -6.29 -16.48
C ASN A 109 -14.46 -7.43 -15.60
N THR A 110 -13.57 -8.28 -15.08
CA THR A 110 -13.92 -9.40 -14.21
C THR A 110 -12.85 -9.59 -13.13
N LEU A 111 -13.27 -10.12 -11.98
CA LEU A 111 -12.36 -10.59 -10.94
C LEU A 111 -12.09 -12.09 -11.10
N PRO A 112 -10.95 -12.60 -10.61
CA PRO A 112 -10.62 -14.02 -10.70
C PRO A 112 -11.65 -14.93 -10.05
N THR A 113 -11.80 -16.13 -10.61
CA THR A 113 -12.58 -17.21 -10.02
C THR A 113 -11.89 -17.76 -8.77
N GLN A 114 -12.62 -18.50 -7.94
CA GLN A 114 -12.04 -19.12 -6.75
C GLN A 114 -10.89 -20.09 -7.08
N GLU A 115 -10.96 -20.78 -8.22
CA GLU A 115 -9.89 -21.63 -8.73
C GLU A 115 -8.65 -20.81 -9.08
N GLY A 116 -8.81 -19.72 -9.84
CA GLY A 116 -7.71 -18.81 -10.16
C GLY A 116 -7.02 -18.21 -8.93
N LEU A 117 -7.78 -17.92 -7.86
CA LEU A 117 -7.20 -17.49 -6.58
C LEU A 117 -6.35 -18.61 -5.93
N ARG A 118 -6.78 -19.88 -6.02
CA ARG A 118 -6.02 -21.01 -5.47
C ARG A 118 -4.76 -21.27 -6.26
N GLU A 119 -4.83 -21.19 -7.59
CA GLU A 119 -3.65 -21.30 -8.47
C GLU A 119 -2.59 -20.26 -8.11
N LEU A 120 -2.99 -19.00 -7.92
CA LEU A 120 -2.08 -17.93 -7.48
C LEU A 120 -1.41 -18.26 -6.15
N VAL A 121 -2.19 -18.69 -5.16
CA VAL A 121 -1.65 -19.03 -3.84
C VAL A 121 -0.77 -20.27 -3.88
N ASN A 122 -0.96 -21.19 -4.83
CA ASN A 122 -0.11 -22.36 -4.98
C ASN A 122 1.09 -22.14 -5.91
N SER A 123 1.22 -20.95 -6.51
CA SER A 123 2.29 -20.66 -7.46
C SER A 123 3.68 -20.61 -6.79
N PRO A 124 4.75 -21.06 -7.48
CA PRO A 124 6.12 -21.00 -6.95
C PRO A 124 6.54 -19.58 -6.57
N CYS A 125 6.29 -18.59 -7.45
CA CYS A 125 6.59 -17.18 -7.20
C CYS A 125 6.00 -16.65 -5.90
N TYR A 126 4.82 -17.12 -5.48
CA TYR A 126 4.26 -16.75 -4.20
C TYR A 126 4.86 -17.55 -3.04
N GLN A 127 4.94 -18.88 -3.18
CA GLN A 127 5.40 -19.76 -2.10
C GLN A 127 6.86 -19.51 -1.70
N GLU A 128 7.71 -19.16 -2.66
CA GLU A 128 9.14 -18.90 -2.44
C GLU A 128 9.40 -17.52 -1.82
N ASN A 129 8.48 -16.56 -1.99
CA ASN A 129 8.68 -15.18 -1.57
C ASN A 129 7.86 -14.79 -0.33
N ARG A 130 6.84 -15.56 0.04
CA ARG A 130 6.01 -15.23 1.19
C ARG A 130 6.77 -15.42 2.52
N PRO A 131 6.66 -14.48 3.47
CA PRO A 131 7.14 -14.71 4.82
C PRO A 131 6.36 -15.86 5.48
N ASP A 132 7.01 -16.63 6.35
CA ASP A 132 6.32 -17.70 7.10
C ASP A 132 5.29 -17.14 8.08
N GLU A 133 5.62 -16.05 8.76
CA GLU A 133 4.71 -15.39 9.69
C GLU A 133 3.43 -14.94 9.01
N TRP A 134 3.50 -14.54 7.74
CA TRP A 134 2.32 -14.16 6.96
C TRP A 134 1.27 -15.27 6.97
N GLU A 135 1.66 -16.55 6.87
CA GLU A 135 0.71 -17.67 6.84
C GLU A 135 0.13 -18.04 8.21
N ARG A 136 0.65 -17.50 9.31
CA ARG A 136 0.27 -17.89 10.68
C ARG A 136 -0.87 -17.04 11.23
N VAL A 137 -2.10 -17.33 10.79
CA VAL A 137 -3.30 -16.63 11.29
C VAL A 137 -3.77 -17.20 12.63
N SER A 138 -3.69 -16.38 13.69
CA SER A 138 -4.17 -16.76 15.02
C SER A 138 -5.71 -16.78 15.11
N LEU A 139 -6.26 -17.51 16.08
CA LEU A 139 -7.70 -17.51 16.34
C LEU A 139 -8.20 -16.14 16.81
N TYR A 140 -7.39 -15.45 17.64
CA TYR A 140 -7.68 -14.10 18.11
C TYR A 140 -7.82 -13.09 16.96
N GLU A 141 -6.90 -13.14 15.99
CA GLU A 141 -7.00 -12.31 14.79
C GLU A 141 -8.26 -12.60 13.98
N LYS A 142 -8.69 -13.86 13.85
CA LYS A 142 -9.93 -14.21 13.14
C LYS A 142 -11.16 -13.59 13.82
N VAL A 143 -11.20 -13.60 15.15
CA VAL A 143 -12.30 -12.98 15.93
C VAL A 143 -12.29 -11.47 15.75
N LEU A 144 -11.15 -10.80 15.98
CA LEU A 144 -11.01 -9.35 15.79
C LEU A 144 -11.36 -8.93 14.36
N PHE A 145 -10.88 -9.69 13.37
CA PHE A 145 -11.16 -9.46 11.96
C PHE A 145 -12.66 -9.49 11.68
N LYS A 146 -13.36 -10.55 12.12
CA LYS A 146 -14.80 -10.68 11.92
C LYS A 146 -15.56 -9.53 12.58
N VAL A 147 -15.28 -9.25 13.86
CA VAL A 147 -15.92 -8.16 14.60
C VAL A 147 -15.72 -6.82 13.91
N LEU A 148 -14.47 -6.49 13.55
CA LEU A 148 -14.14 -5.24 12.87
C LEU A 148 -14.89 -5.14 11.54
N PHE A 149 -14.88 -6.19 10.72
CA PHE A 149 -15.53 -6.19 9.42
C PHE A 149 -17.05 -6.09 9.53
N THR A 150 -17.67 -6.68 10.56
CA THR A 150 -19.10 -6.52 10.83
C THR A 150 -19.43 -5.08 11.20
N ILE A 151 -18.71 -4.48 12.16
CA ILE A 151 -18.96 -3.11 12.63
C ILE A 151 -18.73 -2.08 11.51
N THR A 152 -17.77 -2.34 10.62
CA THR A 152 -17.39 -1.41 9.54
C THR A 152 -18.15 -1.65 8.23
N GLY A 153 -19.07 -2.62 8.21
CA GLY A 153 -19.90 -2.94 7.04
C GLY A 153 -19.13 -3.59 5.89
N PHE A 154 -17.97 -4.19 6.14
CA PHE A 154 -17.21 -4.97 5.15
C PHE A 154 -17.56 -6.46 5.19
N TRP A 155 -18.22 -6.93 6.25
CA TRP A 155 -18.72 -8.31 6.34
C TRP A 155 -20.09 -8.42 5.65
N LYS A 156 -20.18 -9.24 4.60
CA LYS A 156 -21.43 -9.53 3.87
C LYS A 156 -22.00 -10.89 4.29
N TRP A 157 -23.27 -11.14 3.98
CA TRP A 157 -23.89 -12.45 4.18
C TRP A 157 -23.18 -13.53 3.34
N GLY A 158 -22.98 -14.73 3.90
CA GLY A 158 -22.26 -15.82 3.24
C GLY A 158 -20.73 -15.70 3.24
N GLU A 159 -20.16 -14.62 3.81
CA GLU A 159 -18.71 -14.46 3.93
C GLU A 159 -18.10 -15.35 5.02
N SER A 160 -16.82 -15.68 4.86
CA SER A 160 -16.07 -16.47 5.84
C SER A 160 -14.62 -16.01 5.94
N CYS A 161 -14.01 -16.22 7.11
CA CYS A 161 -12.58 -15.94 7.30
C CYS A 161 -11.73 -16.73 6.29
N LYS A 162 -12.14 -17.94 5.90
CA LYS A 162 -11.44 -18.76 4.90
C LYS A 162 -11.46 -18.11 3.52
N LYS A 163 -12.59 -17.53 3.11
CA LYS A 163 -12.73 -16.82 1.82
C LYS A 163 -11.84 -15.57 1.80
N TYR A 164 -11.92 -14.73 2.83
CA TYR A 164 -11.06 -13.56 2.94
C TYR A 164 -9.58 -13.92 2.98
N TRP A 165 -9.24 -14.99 3.70
CA TRP A 165 -7.87 -15.45 3.77
C TRP A 165 -7.31 -15.86 2.40
N LEU A 166 -8.11 -16.57 1.61
CA LEU A 166 -7.73 -16.91 0.23
C LEU A 166 -7.52 -15.64 -0.62
N THR A 167 -8.45 -14.68 -0.58
CA THR A 167 -8.34 -13.45 -1.38
C THR A 167 -7.17 -12.57 -0.93
N HIS A 168 -6.91 -12.47 0.38
CA HIS A 168 -5.78 -11.69 0.92
C HIS A 168 -4.45 -12.22 0.38
N ARG A 169 -4.23 -13.53 0.45
CA ARG A 169 -3.01 -14.17 -0.07
C ARG A 169 -2.89 -14.03 -1.57
N ALA A 170 -3.96 -14.37 -2.30
CA ALA A 170 -3.97 -14.30 -3.76
C ALA A 170 -3.70 -12.86 -4.25
N ASN A 171 -4.21 -11.84 -3.56
CA ASN A 171 -3.95 -10.46 -3.92
C ASN A 171 -2.47 -10.11 -3.85
N HIS A 172 -1.78 -10.39 -2.73
CA HIS A 172 -0.34 -10.18 -2.63
C HIS A 172 0.43 -11.03 -3.65
N ALA A 173 0.02 -12.29 -3.86
CA ALA A 173 0.59 -13.17 -4.86
C ALA A 173 0.53 -12.56 -6.27
N ASN A 174 -0.57 -11.89 -6.64
CA ASN A 174 -0.69 -11.30 -7.97
C ASN A 174 0.34 -10.19 -8.23
N PHE A 175 0.73 -9.42 -7.22
CA PHE A 175 1.76 -8.38 -7.36
C PHE A 175 3.19 -8.95 -7.46
N LEU A 176 3.39 -10.21 -7.05
CA LEU A 176 4.64 -10.94 -7.24
C LEU A 176 4.66 -11.69 -8.59
N CYS A 177 3.57 -12.38 -8.89
CA CYS A 177 3.48 -13.33 -9.99
C CYS A 177 2.93 -12.75 -11.30
N LYS A 178 2.29 -11.57 -11.25
CA LYS A 178 1.71 -10.86 -12.40
C LYS A 178 0.79 -11.73 -13.28
N ARG A 179 -0.05 -12.57 -12.68
CA ARG A 179 -0.99 -13.44 -13.43
C ARG A 179 -2.19 -12.67 -13.98
N TYR A 180 -2.68 -11.70 -13.21
CA TYR A 180 -3.78 -10.83 -13.60
C TYR A 180 -3.24 -9.42 -13.78
N THR A 181 -3.14 -9.00 -15.04
CA THR A 181 -2.57 -7.73 -15.46
C THR A 181 -3.52 -7.00 -16.40
N VAL A 182 -3.29 -5.71 -16.57
CA VAL A 182 -3.86 -4.90 -17.65
C VAL A 182 -2.71 -4.26 -18.41
N ASN A 183 -2.84 -4.13 -19.72
CA ASN A 183 -1.87 -3.37 -20.52
C ASN A 183 -2.17 -1.88 -20.40
N ILE A 184 -1.20 -1.10 -19.91
CA ILE A 184 -1.29 0.36 -19.89
C ILE A 184 -0.03 0.91 -20.56
N ASN A 185 -0.21 1.54 -21.72
CA ASN A 185 0.89 2.10 -22.52
C ASN A 185 2.00 1.08 -22.84
N GLY A 186 1.63 -0.17 -23.11
CA GLY A 186 2.58 -1.25 -23.41
C GLY A 186 3.17 -1.95 -22.17
N GLU A 187 2.88 -1.49 -20.96
CA GLU A 187 3.32 -2.13 -19.72
C GLU A 187 2.25 -3.08 -19.17
N GLU A 188 2.65 -4.30 -18.79
CA GLU A 188 1.77 -5.22 -18.04
C GLU A 188 1.71 -4.84 -16.57
N VAL A 189 0.61 -4.20 -16.18
CA VAL A 189 0.41 -3.66 -14.83
C VAL A 189 -0.44 -4.62 -14.01
N PRO A 190 0.10 -5.29 -12.97
CA PRO A 190 -0.71 -6.07 -12.04
C PRO A 190 -1.66 -5.18 -11.25
N TYR A 191 -2.84 -5.70 -10.93
CA TYR A 191 -3.85 -4.98 -10.17
C TYR A 191 -4.40 -5.79 -8.99
N SER A 192 -5.05 -5.11 -8.04
CA SER A 192 -5.73 -5.77 -6.93
C SER A 192 -6.93 -6.57 -7.41
N ILE A 193 -6.95 -7.87 -7.08
CA ILE A 193 -7.87 -8.85 -7.64
C ILE A 193 -9.06 -9.19 -6.73
N SER A 194 -9.42 -8.29 -5.83
CA SER A 194 -10.60 -8.47 -4.96
C SER A 194 -11.25 -7.13 -4.63
N GLU A 195 -12.50 -7.17 -4.15
CA GLU A 195 -13.16 -6.01 -3.54
C GLU A 195 -12.41 -5.55 -2.29
N ASN A 196 -12.66 -4.33 -1.80
CA ASN A 196 -11.95 -3.76 -0.65
C ASN A 196 -11.88 -4.72 0.56
N ALA A 197 -12.95 -5.45 0.88
CA ALA A 197 -12.98 -6.41 1.99
C ALA A 197 -12.04 -7.63 1.76
N GLY A 198 -11.87 -8.04 0.52
CA GLY A 198 -10.95 -9.10 0.10
C GLY A 198 -9.50 -8.66 -0.05
N ILE A 199 -9.18 -7.40 0.28
CA ILE A 199 -7.80 -6.88 0.32
C ILE A 199 -7.37 -6.72 1.79
N CYS A 200 -6.16 -7.17 2.10
CA CYS A 200 -5.51 -6.92 3.39
C CYS A 200 -4.23 -6.12 3.15
N SER A 201 -3.86 -5.26 4.11
CA SER A 201 -2.62 -4.46 4.08
C SER A 201 -2.18 -3.99 2.69
N ALA A 202 -3.10 -3.35 1.97
CA ALA A 202 -2.81 -2.70 0.70
C ALA A 202 -1.65 -1.69 0.78
N CYS A 203 -1.28 -1.28 2.00
CA CYS A 203 -0.08 -0.47 2.26
C CYS A 203 1.22 -1.13 1.80
N LEU A 204 1.30 -2.46 1.71
CA LEU A 204 2.48 -3.15 1.21
C LEU A 204 2.70 -2.85 -0.28
N GLU A 205 1.63 -2.81 -1.07
CA GLU A 205 1.69 -2.42 -2.47
C GLU A 205 1.74 -0.91 -2.65
N LEU A 206 0.87 -0.17 -1.95
CA LEU A 206 0.80 1.30 -2.05
C LEU A 206 2.14 1.97 -1.72
N PHE A 207 2.89 1.43 -0.76
CA PHE A 207 4.16 2.00 -0.32
C PHE A 207 5.38 1.31 -0.92
N ASN A 208 5.17 0.57 -2.01
CA ASN A 208 6.22 -0.05 -2.81
C ASN A 208 7.09 -1.11 -2.09
N ILE A 209 6.52 -1.82 -1.11
CA ILE A 209 7.22 -2.92 -0.40
C ILE A 209 7.13 -4.21 -1.21
N ILE A 210 5.94 -4.56 -1.70
CA ILE A 210 5.72 -5.71 -2.60
C ILE A 210 5.70 -5.22 -4.04
N GLY A 211 6.49 -5.87 -4.91
CA GLY A 211 6.61 -5.52 -6.32
C GLY A 211 7.28 -4.16 -6.55
N GLU A 212 8.44 -3.94 -5.90
CA GLU A 212 9.20 -2.68 -5.86
C GLU A 212 9.44 -2.07 -7.25
N ASP A 213 9.74 -2.90 -8.26
CA ASP A 213 10.10 -2.44 -9.60
C ASP A 213 8.91 -2.26 -10.56
N ASN A 214 7.69 -2.56 -10.10
CA ASN A 214 6.52 -2.68 -10.98
C ASN A 214 5.52 -1.55 -10.72
N ARG A 215 5.07 -0.91 -11.81
CA ARG A 215 3.82 -0.17 -11.76
C ARG A 215 2.69 -1.11 -11.37
N LYS A 216 1.74 -0.61 -10.58
CA LYS A 216 0.67 -1.44 -10.02
C LYS A 216 -0.59 -0.65 -9.74
N LEU A 217 -1.73 -1.31 -9.87
CA LEU A 217 -3.04 -0.73 -9.60
C LEU A 217 -3.63 -1.33 -8.32
N VAL A 218 -3.63 -0.57 -7.25
CA VAL A 218 -3.93 -1.07 -5.91
C VAL A 218 -5.29 -0.60 -5.46
N ARG A 219 -6.13 -1.51 -4.98
CA ARG A 219 -7.38 -1.18 -4.30
C ARG A 219 -7.13 -1.12 -2.79
N ALA A 220 -7.74 -0.15 -2.12
CA ALA A 220 -7.57 0.04 -0.68
C ALA A 220 -8.13 -1.14 0.14
N CYS A 221 -7.43 -1.55 1.19
CA CYS A 221 -8.00 -2.40 2.24
C CYS A 221 -8.87 -1.58 3.20
N PRO A 222 -9.69 -2.22 4.07
CA PRO A 222 -10.55 -1.49 5.02
C PRO A 222 -9.76 -0.57 5.95
N GLY A 223 -8.56 -0.99 6.37
CA GLY A 223 -7.67 -0.17 7.18
C GLY A 223 -7.20 1.08 6.46
N ALA A 224 -6.87 1.00 5.16
CA ALA A 224 -6.46 2.16 4.37
C ALA A 224 -7.62 3.12 4.08
N ILE A 225 -8.85 2.63 4.00
CA ILE A 225 -10.05 3.46 3.90
C ILE A 225 -10.28 4.22 5.22
N ILE A 226 -10.34 3.49 6.34
CA ILE A 226 -10.72 4.06 7.65
C ILE A 226 -9.62 4.95 8.22
N ALA A 227 -8.37 4.48 8.21
CA ALA A 227 -7.25 5.19 8.82
C ALA A 227 -6.48 6.07 7.83
N GLY A 228 -6.44 5.71 6.54
CA GLY A 228 -5.73 6.43 5.49
C GLY A 228 -6.60 7.40 4.68
N GLY A 229 -7.92 7.30 4.77
CA GLY A 229 -8.85 8.16 4.03
C GLY A 229 -8.98 7.83 2.55
N LEU A 230 -8.60 6.62 2.12
CA LEU A 230 -8.80 6.18 0.74
C LEU A 230 -10.29 5.89 0.47
N LYS A 231 -10.68 5.96 -0.81
CA LYS A 231 -12.05 5.72 -1.27
C LYS A 231 -12.31 4.22 -1.46
N ARG A 232 -13.57 3.82 -1.27
CA ARG A 232 -14.06 2.48 -1.67
C ARG A 232 -14.12 2.39 -3.19
N TRP A 233 -13.96 1.19 -3.74
CA TRP A 233 -14.13 0.85 -5.17
C TRP A 233 -13.13 1.46 -6.15
N VAL A 234 -12.36 2.46 -5.73
CA VAL A 234 -11.32 3.14 -6.51
C VAL A 234 -10.02 2.33 -6.52
N TYR A 235 -9.35 2.31 -7.68
CA TYR A 235 -7.96 1.87 -7.81
C TYR A 235 -7.01 3.05 -7.73
N TYR A 236 -5.83 2.78 -7.17
CA TYR A 236 -4.73 3.72 -7.06
C TYR A 236 -3.58 3.23 -7.93
N ASP A 237 -3.17 4.03 -8.91
CA ASP A 237 -1.99 3.79 -9.72
C ASP A 237 -0.75 4.17 -8.92
N VAL A 238 0.09 3.17 -8.64
CA VAL A 238 1.36 3.32 -7.95
C VAL A 238 2.45 3.16 -9.00
N LYS A 239 3.16 4.25 -9.27
CA LYS A 239 4.28 4.30 -10.20
C LYS A 239 5.58 4.39 -9.42
N PRO A 240 6.38 3.32 -9.36
CA PRO A 240 7.74 3.41 -8.87
C PRO A 240 8.57 4.37 -9.73
N LEU A 241 9.50 5.09 -9.14
CA LEU A 241 10.54 5.78 -9.89
C LEU A 241 11.71 4.82 -10.13
N LYS A 242 12.15 4.70 -11.38
CA LYS A 242 13.34 3.91 -11.68
C LYS A 242 14.56 4.72 -11.26
N LYS A 243 15.64 4.04 -10.83
CA LYS A 243 16.91 4.69 -10.46
C LYS A 243 17.50 5.62 -11.55
N GLY A 244 17.08 5.48 -12.80
CA GLY A 244 17.44 6.38 -13.91
C GLY A 244 16.63 7.69 -13.96
N ASP A 245 15.41 7.72 -13.42
CA ASP A 245 14.50 8.89 -13.47
C ASP A 245 14.86 9.97 -12.43
N ILE A 246 15.86 9.69 -11.58
CA ILE A 246 16.29 10.54 -10.47
C ILE A 246 17.37 11.54 -10.91
N ASN A 247 18.05 11.29 -12.04
CA ASN A 247 19.20 12.07 -12.51
C ASN A 247 18.88 13.14 -13.57
N ASP A 248 17.60 13.31 -13.93
CA ASP A 248 17.13 14.37 -14.83
C ASP A 248 16.54 15.57 -14.07
#